data_AF-A0A832UE95-F1
#
_entry.id   AF-A0A832UE95-F1
#
_cell.length_a   1.000
_cell.length_b   1.000
_cell.length_c   1.000
_cell.angle_alpha   90.00
_cell.angle_beta   90.00
_cell.angle_gamma   90.00
#
_symmetry.space_group_name_H-M   'P 1'
#
loop_
_entity.id
_entity.type
_entity.pdbx_description
1 polymer ?
#
loop_
_entity_poly.entity_id
_entity_poly.type
_entity_poly.pdbx_seq_one_letter_code
_entity_poly.pdbx_strand_id
1 'polypeptide(L)'
;MLLDELIQKGWGMGSGISLFIMAGVAQTILWQTFSPGTGLFVGSLQSFLQGQQTLMQWVVGGGGYGGLVGFIATIIAFLIIIYIEGVRVELPLTYAGYKGFRSRYPIKLLYVSNLPVIFASALFANVFFFSQLIWSTAGRPAPGQNILIDILGQYDANATLVGGLAYFVTAPHGIMEVWGDPLRAAVYLGILVAFCAIFSVIWLEVGGLGPS
;
A
#
# COMPACT_ATOMS: atom_id res chain seq x y z
N MET A 1 -17.33 8.11 -13.40
CA MET A 1 -17.36 9.57 -13.65
C MET A 1 -18.66 10.21 -13.16
N LEU A 2 -19.85 9.76 -13.59
CA LEU A 2 -21.13 10.34 -13.11
C LEU A 2 -21.33 10.28 -11.58
N LEU A 3 -20.94 9.18 -10.93
CA LEU A 3 -21.01 9.04 -9.47
C LEU A 3 -20.05 9.97 -8.73
N ASP A 4 -18.88 10.24 -9.31
CA ASP A 4 -17.90 11.16 -8.71
C ASP A 4 -18.40 12.61 -8.80
N GLU A 5 -18.95 13.01 -9.95
CA GLU A 5 -19.59 14.34 -10.09
C GLU A 5 -20.79 14.53 -9.16
N LEU A 6 -21.61 13.50 -8.95
CA LEU A 6 -22.77 13.60 -8.06
C LEU A 6 -22.33 13.83 -6.61
N ILE A 7 -21.31 13.10 -6.14
CA ILE A 7 -20.72 13.28 -4.81
C ILE A 7 -20.10 14.67 -4.67
N GLN A 8 -19.35 15.12 -5.69
CA GLN A 8 -18.72 16.45 -5.69
C GLN A 8 -19.73 17.60 -5.74
N LYS A 9 -20.92 17.40 -6.33
CA LYS A 9 -22.02 18.38 -6.36
C LYS A 9 -22.79 18.49 -5.02
N GLY A 10 -22.23 17.96 -3.94
CA GLY A 10 -22.74 18.14 -2.57
C GLY A 10 -23.68 17.05 -2.09
N TRP A 11 -23.89 15.99 -2.88
CA TRP A 11 -24.68 14.83 -2.45
C TRP A 11 -23.87 13.80 -1.66
N GLY A 12 -22.58 14.05 -1.39
CA GLY A 12 -21.73 13.20 -0.56
C GLY A 12 -20.68 13.96 0.23
N MET A 13 -19.87 13.24 1.01
CA MET A 13 -18.78 13.80 1.82
C MET A 13 -17.44 13.57 1.14
N GLY A 14 -16.70 14.64 0.84
CA GLY A 14 -15.36 14.58 0.26
C GLY A 14 -15.34 14.29 -1.25
N SER A 15 -14.26 13.65 -1.71
CA SER A 15 -14.07 13.28 -3.12
C SER A 15 -14.57 11.86 -3.39
N GLY A 16 -15.29 11.65 -4.51
CA GLY A 16 -15.78 10.33 -4.89
C GLY A 16 -14.65 9.31 -5.06
N ILE A 17 -13.52 9.71 -5.64
CA ILE A 17 -12.34 8.84 -5.81
C ILE A 17 -11.84 8.32 -4.44
N SER A 18 -11.70 9.20 -3.45
CA SER A 18 -11.24 8.80 -2.10
C SER A 18 -12.22 7.87 -1.39
N LEU A 19 -13.53 8.08 -1.59
CA LEU A 19 -14.58 7.24 -1.03
C LEU A 19 -14.53 5.81 -1.62
N PHE A 20 -14.35 5.69 -2.93
CA PHE A 20 -14.25 4.38 -3.59
C PHE A 20 -12.99 3.62 -3.19
N ILE A 21 -11.86 4.30 -3.05
CA ILE A 21 -10.62 3.69 -2.54
C ILE A 21 -10.84 3.17 -1.12
N MET A 22 -11.42 3.99 -0.23
CA MET A 22 -11.71 3.61 1.15
C MET A 22 -12.67 2.40 1.21
N ALA A 23 -13.76 2.43 0.46
CA ALA A 23 -14.72 1.33 0.40
C ALA A 23 -14.09 0.03 -0.12
N GLY A 24 -13.24 0.11 -1.16
CA GLY A 24 -12.53 -1.03 -1.70
C GLY A 24 -11.59 -1.69 -0.69
N VAL A 25 -10.76 -0.88 -0.01
CA VAL A 25 -9.85 -1.38 1.03
C VAL A 25 -10.63 -1.98 2.21
N ALA A 26 -11.70 -1.31 2.67
CA ALA A 26 -12.56 -1.82 3.74
C ALA A 26 -13.21 -3.17 3.37
N GLN A 27 -13.70 -3.29 2.13
CA GLN A 27 -14.25 -4.55 1.62
C GLN A 27 -13.19 -5.66 1.62
N THR A 28 -11.96 -5.38 1.17
CA THR A 28 -10.87 -6.37 1.18
C THR A 28 -10.57 -6.85 2.59
N ILE A 29 -10.47 -5.95 3.57
CA ILE A 29 -10.23 -6.30 4.97
C ILE A 29 -11.35 -7.19 5.51
N LEU A 30 -12.61 -6.82 5.28
CA LEU A 30 -13.76 -7.62 5.71
C LEU A 30 -13.76 -9.01 5.07
N TRP A 31 -13.45 -9.10 3.78
CA TRP A 31 -13.43 -10.37 3.06
C TRP A 31 -12.30 -11.29 3.51
N GLN A 32 -11.10 -10.75 3.73
CA GLN A 32 -9.97 -11.51 4.29
C GLN A 32 -10.25 -12.02 5.71
N THR A 33 -11.09 -11.30 6.45
CA THR A 33 -11.38 -11.59 7.86
C THR A 33 -12.55 -12.57 8.02
N PHE A 34 -13.65 -12.36 7.28
CA PHE A 34 -14.93 -13.03 7.52
C PHE A 34 -15.45 -13.88 6.34
N SER A 35 -14.71 -14.02 5.23
CA SER A 35 -15.25 -14.81 4.12
C SER A 35 -15.47 -16.28 4.53
N PRO A 36 -16.60 -16.90 4.13
CA PRO A 36 -16.93 -18.25 4.57
C PRO A 36 -15.94 -19.34 4.11
N GLY A 37 -15.28 -19.15 2.97
CA GLY A 37 -14.39 -20.17 2.39
C GLY A 37 -12.90 -19.99 2.72
N THR A 38 -12.43 -18.75 2.87
CA THR A 38 -10.99 -18.45 3.00
C THR A 38 -10.67 -17.44 4.11
N GLY A 39 -11.69 -16.93 4.80
CA GLY A 39 -11.54 -15.91 5.81
C GLY A 39 -10.85 -16.45 7.05
N LEU A 40 -10.15 -15.57 7.76
CA LEU A 40 -9.50 -15.89 9.02
C LEU A 40 -10.47 -16.54 10.03
N PHE A 41 -11.62 -15.93 10.33
CA PHE A 41 -12.46 -16.44 11.42
C PHE A 41 -13.33 -17.64 11.02
N VAL A 42 -13.73 -17.74 9.76
CA VAL A 42 -14.64 -18.81 9.31
C VAL A 42 -13.84 -19.94 8.65
N GLY A 43 -13.06 -19.64 7.61
CA GLY A 43 -12.29 -20.63 6.86
C GLY A 43 -11.11 -21.21 7.64
N SER A 44 -10.31 -20.38 8.31
CA SER A 44 -9.14 -20.88 9.05
C SER A 44 -9.53 -21.63 10.34
N LEU A 45 -10.62 -21.21 11.00
CA LEU A 45 -11.15 -21.91 12.17
C LEU A 45 -11.79 -23.25 11.79
N GLN A 46 -12.52 -23.30 10.67
CA GLN A 46 -13.11 -24.54 10.17
C GLN A 46 -12.04 -25.56 9.78
N SER A 47 -10.97 -25.13 9.08
CA SER A 47 -9.85 -26.02 8.72
C SER A 47 -9.04 -26.50 9.94
N PHE A 48 -8.94 -25.67 10.98
CA PHE A 48 -8.42 -26.08 12.30
C PHE A 48 -9.30 -27.15 12.97
N LEU A 49 -10.62 -26.92 13.03
CA LEU A 49 -11.58 -27.87 13.64
C LEU A 49 -11.68 -29.20 12.88
N GLN A 50 -11.43 -29.19 11.56
CA GLN A 50 -11.38 -30.39 10.73
C GLN A 50 -10.02 -31.13 10.80
N GLY A 51 -9.08 -30.65 11.64
CA GLY A 51 -7.77 -31.30 11.84
C GLY A 51 -6.79 -31.17 10.67
N GLN A 52 -7.09 -30.31 9.69
CA GLN A 52 -6.26 -30.11 8.50
C GLN A 52 -5.11 -29.11 8.72
N GLN A 53 -5.12 -28.37 9.83
CA GLN A 53 -4.11 -27.35 10.17
C GLN A 53 -3.63 -27.52 11.60
N THR A 54 -2.32 -27.33 11.81
CA THR A 54 -1.74 -27.31 13.15
C THR A 54 -2.06 -25.97 13.85
N LEU A 55 -2.16 -25.95 15.18
CA LEU A 55 -2.30 -24.72 15.99
C LEU A 55 -1.31 -23.62 15.57
N MET A 56 -0.07 -24.01 15.26
CA MET A 56 0.98 -23.08 14.81
C MET A 56 0.63 -22.43 13.47
N GLN A 57 0.12 -23.20 12.50
CA GLN A 57 -0.24 -22.71 11.17
C GLN A 57 -1.46 -21.79 11.20
N TRP A 58 -2.39 -22.03 12.13
CA TRP A 58 -3.54 -21.15 12.36
C TRP A 58 -3.12 -19.79 12.95
N VAL A 59 -2.17 -19.79 13.89
CA VAL A 59 -1.68 -18.56 14.53
C VAL A 59 -0.78 -17.75 13.59
N VAL A 60 0.25 -18.38 13.03
CA VAL A 60 1.28 -17.70 12.22
C VAL A 60 0.80 -17.44 10.79
N GLY A 61 -0.20 -18.19 10.33
CA GLY A 61 -0.66 -18.16 8.94
C GLY A 61 0.17 -19.13 8.09
N GLY A 62 -0.51 -20.10 7.48
CA GLY A 62 0.10 -21.06 6.57
C GLY A 62 -0.90 -21.54 5.52
N GLY A 63 -0.45 -21.72 4.27
CA GLY A 63 -1.24 -22.37 3.23
C GLY A 63 -2.38 -21.54 2.64
N GLY A 64 -2.17 -20.26 2.34
CA GLY A 64 -3.14 -19.42 1.62
C GLY A 64 -4.28 -18.84 2.47
N TYR A 65 -4.34 -19.18 3.76
CA TYR A 65 -5.26 -18.58 4.73
C TYR A 65 -4.58 -17.44 5.50
N GLY A 66 -5.34 -16.39 5.82
CA GLY A 66 -4.87 -15.34 6.73
C GLY A 66 -4.58 -15.92 8.11
N GLY A 67 -3.52 -15.43 8.77
CA GLY A 67 -3.15 -15.81 10.15
C GLY A 67 -3.56 -14.75 11.17
N LEU A 68 -3.74 -15.17 12.43
CA LEU A 68 -4.04 -14.26 13.54
C LEU A 68 -2.95 -13.19 13.73
N VAL A 69 -1.69 -13.57 13.51
CA VAL A 69 -0.56 -12.62 13.58
C VAL A 69 -0.72 -11.48 12.57
N GLY A 70 -1.16 -11.77 11.34
CA GLY A 70 -1.40 -10.73 10.33
C GLY A 70 -2.55 -9.80 10.69
N PHE A 71 -3.62 -10.33 11.28
CA PHE A 71 -4.75 -9.54 11.76
C PHE A 71 -4.38 -8.60 12.91
N ILE A 72 -3.67 -9.13 13.92
CA ILE A 72 -3.16 -8.32 15.04
C ILE A 72 -2.17 -7.26 14.53
N ALA A 73 -1.28 -7.62 13.61
CA ALA A 73 -0.36 -6.67 12.98
C ALA A 73 -1.12 -5.53 12.27
N THR A 74 -2.24 -5.84 11.61
CA THR A 74 -3.09 -4.84 10.93
C THR A 74 -3.73 -3.88 11.93
N ILE A 75 -4.24 -4.37 13.07
CA ILE A 75 -4.80 -3.53 14.14
C ILE A 75 -3.72 -2.61 14.73
N ILE A 76 -2.54 -3.16 15.03
CA ILE A 76 -1.42 -2.38 15.59
C ILE A 76 -0.98 -1.30 14.60
N ALA A 77 -0.81 -1.66 13.32
CA ALA A 77 -0.45 -0.70 12.28
C ALA A 77 -1.51 0.40 12.14
N PHE A 78 -2.80 0.04 12.17
CA PHE A 78 -3.91 1.01 12.11
C PHE A 78 -3.87 2.02 13.26
N LEU A 79 -3.65 1.56 14.49
CA LEU A 79 -3.53 2.44 15.65
C LEU A 79 -2.32 3.37 15.57
N ILE A 80 -1.17 2.84 15.13
CA ILE A 80 0.05 3.64 14.93
C ILE A 80 -0.18 4.73 13.88
N ILE A 81 -0.82 4.38 12.75
CA ILE A 81 -1.09 5.33 11.67
C ILE A 81 -2.03 6.44 12.14
N ILE A 82 -3.12 6.11 12.85
CA ILE A 82 -4.04 7.12 13.40
C ILE A 82 -3.30 8.07 14.36
N TYR A 83 -2.43 7.52 15.22
CA TYR A 83 -1.66 8.33 16.14
C TYR A 83 -0.73 9.30 15.41
N ILE A 84 0.02 8.83 14.41
CA ILE A 84 0.94 9.66 13.62
C ILE A 84 0.18 10.70 12.77
N GLU A 85 -0.94 10.33 12.16
CA GLU A 85 -1.77 11.24 11.36
C GLU A 85 -2.39 12.36 12.22
N GLY A 86 -2.65 12.08 13.50
CA GLY A 86 -3.14 13.05 14.48
C GLY A 86 -2.12 14.10 14.92
N VAL A 87 -0.82 13.90 14.64
CA VAL A 87 0.25 14.83 15.06
C VAL A 87 0.19 16.11 14.22
N ARG A 88 0.00 17.24 14.91
CA ARG A 88 -0.05 18.58 14.32
C ARG A 88 0.92 19.52 15.04
N VAL A 89 1.57 20.37 14.27
CA VAL A 89 2.44 21.46 14.73
C VAL A 89 1.61 22.74 14.75
N GLU A 90 1.42 23.33 15.92
CA GLU A 90 0.66 24.57 16.07
C GLU A 90 1.59 25.78 15.92
N LEU A 91 1.42 26.57 14.87
CA LEU A 91 2.15 27.82 14.68
C LEU A 91 1.36 28.99 15.30
N PRO A 92 1.96 29.78 16.20
CA PRO A 92 1.30 30.97 16.75
C PRO A 92 1.26 32.09 15.71
N LEU A 93 0.06 32.61 15.44
CA LEU A 93 -0.16 33.76 14.56
C LEU A 93 -0.74 34.92 15.37
N THR A 94 -0.25 36.12 15.11
CA THR A 94 -0.81 37.36 15.67
C THR A 94 -1.35 38.20 14.52
N TYR A 95 -2.58 38.71 14.65
CA TYR A 95 -3.19 39.53 13.61
C TYR A 95 -2.68 40.97 13.70
N ALA A 96 -2.21 41.52 12.59
CA ALA A 96 -1.69 42.90 12.53
C ALA A 96 -2.78 43.96 12.74
N GLY A 97 -4.04 43.67 12.36
CA GLY A 97 -5.16 44.61 12.43
C GLY A 97 -5.87 44.69 13.79
N TYR A 98 -5.69 43.71 14.68
CA TYR A 98 -6.37 43.66 15.97
C TYR A 98 -5.37 43.31 17.08
N LYS A 99 -4.98 44.34 17.85
CA LYS A 99 -4.03 44.22 18.96
C LYS A 99 -4.58 43.25 20.02
N GLY A 100 -3.87 42.16 20.28
CA GLY A 100 -4.20 41.18 21.32
C GLY A 100 -4.84 39.87 20.84
N PHE A 101 -5.24 39.75 19.57
CA PHE A 101 -5.76 38.49 19.04
C PHE A 101 -4.59 37.59 18.59
N ARG A 102 -4.35 36.50 19.34
CA ARG A 102 -3.42 35.43 18.98
C ARG A 102 -4.25 34.20 18.62
N SER A 103 -4.10 33.70 17.40
CA SER A 103 -4.67 32.42 16.97
C SER A 103 -3.56 31.41 16.75
N ARG A 104 -3.88 30.12 16.83
CA ARG A 104 -2.95 29.04 16.52
C ARG A 104 -3.40 28.40 15.22
N TYR A 105 -2.49 28.33 14.25
CA TYR A 105 -2.75 27.63 12.99
C TYR A 105 -2.09 26.25 13.05
N PRO A 106 -2.86 25.16 13.14
CA PRO A 106 -2.32 23.82 13.16
C PRO A 106 -1.93 23.37 11.74
N ILE A 107 -0.68 23.00 11.54
CA ILE A 107 -0.19 22.33 10.34
C ILE A 107 0.00 20.85 10.67
N LYS A 108 -0.61 19.96 9.89
CA LYS A 108 -0.39 18.51 10.05
C LYS A 108 1.08 18.19 9.74
N LEU A 109 1.70 17.32 10.54
CA LEU A 109 3.08 16.89 10.31
C LEU A 109 3.23 16.21 8.94
N LEU A 110 2.26 15.38 8.56
CA LEU A 110 2.13 14.82 7.21
C LEU A 110 1.48 15.84 6.28
N TYR A 111 2.25 16.88 5.96
CA TYR A 111 1.77 18.03 5.19
C TYR A 111 1.31 17.69 3.77
N VAL A 112 1.97 16.72 3.12
CA VAL A 112 1.69 16.34 1.71
C VAL A 112 0.56 15.30 1.59
N SER A 113 -0.13 15.00 2.69
CA SER A 113 -1.15 13.94 2.75
C SER A 113 -0.56 12.54 2.44
N ASN A 114 -1.44 11.55 2.32
CA ASN A 114 -1.14 10.15 1.99
C ASN A 114 -1.04 9.88 0.47
N LEU A 115 -1.17 10.91 -0.37
CA LEU A 115 -1.13 10.82 -1.84
C LEU A 115 0.22 10.33 -2.41
N PRO A 116 1.40 10.80 -1.94
CA PRO A 116 2.68 10.37 -2.54
C PRO A 116 2.89 8.85 -2.48
N VAL A 117 2.50 8.23 -1.38
CA VAL A 117 2.59 6.77 -1.18
C VAL A 117 1.60 6.03 -2.09
N ILE A 118 0.40 6.58 -2.28
CA ILE A 118 -0.60 6.02 -3.20
C ILE A 118 -0.08 6.06 -4.65
N PHE A 119 0.56 7.15 -5.08
CA PHE A 119 1.10 7.25 -6.44
C PHE A 119 2.30 6.34 -6.67
N ALA A 120 3.22 6.27 -5.70
CA ALA A 120 4.36 5.35 -5.78
C ALA A 120 3.90 3.89 -5.88
N SER A 121 2.98 3.46 -5.03
CA SER A 121 2.45 2.09 -5.07
C SER A 121 1.68 1.77 -6.35
N ALA A 122 0.89 2.71 -6.87
CA ALA A 122 0.20 2.54 -8.15
C ALA A 122 1.18 2.43 -9.33
N LEU A 123 2.26 3.22 -9.34
CA LEU A 123 3.32 3.12 -10.35
C LEU A 123 3.99 1.74 -10.30
N PHE A 124 4.33 1.26 -9.11
CA PHE A 124 4.96 -0.04 -8.92
C PHE A 124 4.05 -1.19 -9.36
N ALA A 125 2.75 -1.12 -9.04
CA ALA A 125 1.75 -2.08 -9.50
C ALA A 125 1.64 -2.09 -11.03
N ASN A 126 1.66 -0.91 -11.67
CA ASN A 126 1.63 -0.81 -13.13
C ASN A 126 2.91 -1.39 -13.76
N VAL A 127 4.09 -1.09 -13.21
CA VAL A 127 5.36 -1.66 -13.68
C VAL A 127 5.33 -3.19 -13.62
N PHE A 128 4.87 -3.75 -12.49
CA PHE A 128 4.71 -5.20 -12.36
C PHE A 128 3.71 -5.76 -13.39
N PHE A 129 2.55 -5.13 -13.55
CA PHE A 129 1.53 -5.54 -14.50
C PHE A 129 2.04 -5.53 -15.96
N PHE A 130 2.70 -4.46 -16.39
CA PHE A 130 3.27 -4.39 -17.73
C PHE A 130 4.42 -5.39 -17.94
N SER A 131 5.26 -5.59 -16.92
CA SER A 131 6.31 -6.61 -16.95
C SER A 131 5.71 -8.01 -17.17
N GLN A 132 4.65 -8.35 -16.43
CA GLN A 132 3.96 -9.62 -16.57
C GLN A 132 3.24 -9.75 -17.92
N LEU A 133 2.61 -8.68 -18.39
CA LEU A 133 1.93 -8.65 -19.68
C LEU A 133 2.92 -8.90 -20.82
N ILE A 134 4.03 -8.17 -20.86
CA ILE A 134 5.08 -8.31 -21.89
C ILE A 134 5.68 -9.71 -21.85
N TRP A 135 5.96 -10.26 -20.67
CA TRP A 135 6.43 -11.63 -20.55
C TRP A 135 5.42 -12.66 -21.07
N SER A 136 4.13 -12.45 -20.78
CA SER A 136 3.06 -13.33 -21.24
C SER A 136 2.85 -13.28 -22.76
N THR A 137 2.92 -12.10 -23.37
CA THR A 137 2.73 -11.90 -24.82
C THR A 137 3.95 -12.33 -25.62
N ALA A 138 5.15 -12.26 -25.03
CA ALA A 138 6.40 -12.74 -25.62
C ALA A 138 6.54 -14.28 -25.59
N GLY A 139 5.53 -15.01 -25.10
CA GLY A 139 5.51 -16.48 -25.13
C GLY A 139 6.19 -17.16 -23.94
N ARG A 140 6.27 -16.48 -22.79
CA ARG A 140 6.93 -16.98 -21.57
C ARG A 140 8.37 -17.45 -21.83
N PRO A 141 9.24 -16.57 -22.36
CA PRO A 141 10.62 -16.93 -22.59
C PRO A 141 11.27 -17.35 -21.27
N ALA A 142 12.06 -18.42 -21.31
CA ALA A 142 12.92 -18.80 -20.20
C ALA A 142 13.93 -17.66 -19.95
N PRO A 143 14.40 -17.48 -18.70
CA PRO A 143 15.38 -16.45 -18.36
C PRO A 143 16.58 -16.48 -19.33
N GLY A 144 16.96 -15.31 -19.87
CA GLY A 144 18.11 -15.18 -20.76
C GLY A 144 17.87 -15.24 -22.29
N GLN A 145 16.64 -15.39 -22.78
CA GLN A 145 16.38 -15.37 -24.24
C GLN A 145 16.33 -13.96 -24.85
N ASN A 146 15.85 -12.95 -24.10
CA ASN A 146 15.73 -11.57 -24.55
C ASN A 146 16.21 -10.62 -23.46
N ILE A 147 17.35 -9.95 -23.67
CA ILE A 147 18.00 -9.06 -22.69
C ILE A 147 17.03 -7.97 -22.18
N LEU A 148 16.19 -7.40 -23.05
CA LEU A 148 15.23 -6.35 -22.64
C LEU A 148 14.13 -6.89 -21.72
N ILE A 149 13.62 -8.10 -21.97
CA ILE A 149 12.57 -8.71 -21.15
C ILE A 149 13.15 -9.17 -19.81
N ASP A 150 14.39 -9.65 -19.84
CA ASP A 150 15.16 -10.08 -18.68
C ASP A 150 15.44 -8.93 -17.69
N ILE A 151 15.75 -7.73 -18.23
CA ILE A 151 15.90 -6.51 -17.44
C ILE A 151 14.57 -6.08 -16.79
N LEU A 152 13.45 -6.21 -17.52
CA LEU A 152 12.11 -5.86 -17.02
C LEU A 152 11.65 -6.80 -15.89
N GLY A 153 11.75 -8.12 -16.11
CA GLY A 153 11.38 -9.12 -15.13
C GLY A 153 11.66 -10.54 -15.61
N GLN A 154 12.41 -11.29 -14.79
CA GLN A 154 12.60 -12.72 -14.94
C GLN A 154 11.53 -13.47 -14.17
N TYR A 155 10.78 -14.32 -14.87
CA TYR A 155 9.73 -15.16 -14.30
C TYR A 155 10.11 -16.63 -14.47
N ASP A 156 9.90 -17.43 -13.42
CA ASP A 156 10.00 -18.89 -13.50
C ASP A 156 8.76 -19.50 -14.20
N ALA A 157 8.79 -20.80 -14.50
CA ALA A 157 7.67 -21.58 -15.01
C ALA A 157 6.41 -21.47 -14.14
N ASN A 158 6.59 -21.16 -12.84
CA ASN A 158 5.52 -20.92 -11.87
C ASN A 158 4.99 -19.48 -11.84
N ALA A 159 5.43 -18.61 -12.77
CA ALA A 159 5.14 -17.18 -12.82
C ALA A 159 5.59 -16.40 -11.56
N THR A 160 6.48 -16.98 -10.76
CA THR A 160 7.14 -16.29 -9.65
C THR A 160 8.28 -15.43 -10.18
N LEU A 161 8.45 -14.23 -9.62
CA LEU A 161 9.54 -13.34 -9.99
C LEU A 161 10.85 -13.88 -9.40
N VAL A 162 11.82 -14.14 -10.26
CA VAL A 162 13.16 -14.60 -9.86
C VAL A 162 14.19 -13.47 -9.95
N GLY A 163 13.96 -12.46 -10.81
CA GLY A 163 14.89 -11.36 -11.03
C GLY A 163 14.33 -10.23 -11.89
N GLY A 164 15.17 -9.23 -12.21
CA GLY A 164 14.82 -8.05 -13.00
C GLY A 164 14.30 -6.87 -12.17
N LEU A 165 13.98 -5.75 -12.84
CA LEU A 165 13.47 -4.53 -12.22
C LEU A 165 12.17 -4.78 -11.44
N ALA A 166 11.26 -5.57 -12.00
CA ALA A 166 9.99 -5.93 -11.34
C ALA A 166 10.21 -6.71 -10.03
N TYR A 167 11.31 -7.45 -9.88
CA TYR A 167 11.63 -8.16 -8.64
C TYR A 167 12.00 -7.20 -7.49
N PHE A 168 12.70 -6.10 -7.79
CA PHE A 168 13.07 -5.09 -6.78
C PHE A 168 11.96 -4.09 -6.47
N VAL A 169 11.01 -3.92 -7.38
CA VAL A 169 9.87 -3.00 -7.24
C VAL A 169 8.65 -3.67 -6.56
N THR A 170 8.65 -5.00 -6.44
CA THR A 170 7.59 -5.76 -5.77
C THR A 170 7.90 -5.98 -4.29
N ALA A 171 6.92 -5.72 -3.43
CA ALA A 171 7.06 -5.89 -1.99
C ALA A 171 7.24 -7.39 -1.63
N PRO A 172 8.17 -7.73 -0.71
CA PRO A 172 8.26 -9.08 -0.16
C PRO A 172 7.05 -9.38 0.74
N HIS A 173 6.50 -10.59 0.62
CA HIS A 173 5.30 -11.00 1.33
C HIS A 173 5.66 -11.81 2.58
N GLY A 174 5.83 -11.09 3.68
CA GLY A 174 6.01 -11.67 5.00
C GLY A 174 7.45 -11.78 5.46
N ILE A 175 7.61 -12.12 6.74
CA ILE A 175 8.89 -12.07 7.46
C ILE A 175 9.87 -13.11 6.89
N MET A 176 9.35 -14.27 6.44
CA MET A 176 10.18 -15.35 5.91
C MET A 176 10.90 -14.96 4.62
N GLU A 177 10.21 -14.25 3.70
CA GLU A 177 10.82 -13.76 2.46
C GLU A 177 11.84 -12.65 2.72
N VAL A 178 11.57 -11.77 3.69
CA VAL A 178 12.51 -10.71 4.10
C VAL A 178 13.78 -11.31 4.70
N TRP A 179 13.66 -12.40 5.46
CA TRP A 179 14.81 -13.09 6.04
C TRP A 179 15.60 -13.89 5.01
N GLY A 180 14.93 -14.42 3.98
CA GLY A 180 15.57 -15.10 2.86
C GLY A 180 16.44 -14.17 2.04
N ASP A 181 15.91 -13.01 1.65
CA ASP A 181 16.60 -12.02 0.81
C ASP A 181 16.58 -10.61 1.43
N PRO A 182 17.37 -10.34 2.50
CA PRO A 182 17.34 -9.05 3.19
C PRO A 182 17.79 -7.88 2.30
N LEU A 183 18.67 -8.15 1.33
CA LEU A 183 19.11 -7.14 0.36
C LEU A 183 17.95 -6.65 -0.51
N ARG A 184 17.09 -7.55 -0.98
CA ARG A 184 15.91 -7.18 -1.79
C ARG A 184 14.98 -6.27 -1.00
N ALA A 185 14.70 -6.62 0.26
CA ALA A 185 13.84 -5.83 1.13
C ALA A 185 14.41 -4.42 1.37
N ALA A 186 15.72 -4.32 1.60
CA ALA A 186 16.40 -3.03 1.80
C ALA A 186 16.37 -2.16 0.52
N VAL A 187 16.63 -2.76 -0.65
CA VAL A 187 16.56 -2.06 -1.95
C VAL A 187 15.14 -1.58 -2.24
N TYR A 188 14.13 -2.44 -2.05
CA TYR A 188 12.72 -2.06 -2.20
C TYR A 188 12.35 -0.87 -1.30
N LEU A 189 12.75 -0.91 -0.02
CA LEU A 189 12.50 0.17 0.93
C LEU A 189 13.16 1.47 0.45
N GLY A 190 14.43 1.42 0.04
CA GLY A 190 15.15 2.58 -0.47
C GLY A 190 14.47 3.20 -1.69
N ILE A 191 14.06 2.38 -2.66
CA ILE A 191 13.35 2.81 -3.87
C ILE A 191 11.99 3.42 -3.50
N LEU A 192 11.21 2.75 -2.65
CA LEU A 192 9.90 3.25 -2.22
C LEU A 192 10.03 4.61 -1.53
N VAL A 193 10.97 4.79 -0.61
CA VAL A 193 11.19 6.06 0.09
C VAL A 193 11.62 7.15 -0.89
N ALA A 194 12.52 6.84 -1.83
CA ALA A 194 12.97 7.78 -2.85
C ALA A 194 11.81 8.25 -3.74
N PHE A 195 11.01 7.33 -4.28
CA PHE A 195 9.85 7.69 -5.10
C PHE A 195 8.77 8.45 -4.31
N CYS A 196 8.51 8.06 -3.05
CA CYS A 196 7.62 8.81 -2.18
C CYS A 196 8.11 10.25 -1.96
N ALA A 197 9.41 10.46 -1.76
CA ALA A 197 9.98 11.79 -1.59
C ALA A 197 9.86 12.63 -2.87
N ILE A 198 10.17 12.04 -4.04
CA ILE A 198 10.04 12.70 -5.34
C ILE A 198 8.58 13.13 -5.59
N PHE A 199 7.63 12.20 -5.44
CA PHE A 199 6.21 12.51 -5.64
C PHE A 199 5.69 13.51 -4.62
N SER A 200 6.21 13.50 -3.39
CA SER A 200 5.87 14.46 -2.37
C SER A 200 6.25 15.89 -2.78
N VAL A 201 7.47 16.09 -3.29
CA VAL A 201 7.93 17.40 -3.79
C VAL A 201 7.13 17.84 -5.01
N ILE A 202 6.93 16.96 -5.99
CA ILE A 202 6.14 17.29 -7.20
C ILE A 202 4.71 17.70 -6.82
N TRP A 203 4.09 17.01 -5.86
CA TRP A 203 2.75 17.36 -5.41
C TRP A 203 2.69 18.71 -4.72
N LEU A 204 3.74 19.10 -3.99
CA LEU A 204 3.82 20.43 -3.37
C LEU A 204 3.89 21.54 -4.43
N GLU A 205 4.68 21.33 -5.49
CA GLU A 205 4.83 22.28 -6.60
C GLU A 205 3.52 22.41 -7.40
N VAL A 206 2.91 21.29 -7.78
CA VAL A 206 1.67 21.27 -8.57
C VAL A 206 0.45 21.70 -7.75
N GLY A 207 0.42 21.35 -6.46
CA GLY A 207 -0.66 21.67 -5.54
C GLY A 207 -0.69 23.13 -5.09
N GLY A 208 0.27 23.97 -5.51
CA GLY A 208 0.36 25.37 -5.11
C GLY A 208 0.61 25.58 -3.61
N LEU A 209 1.18 24.57 -2.95
CA LEU A 209 1.54 24.60 -1.52
C LEU A 209 3.01 25.01 -1.32
N GLY A 210 3.72 25.32 -2.41
CA GLY A 210 5.09 25.82 -2.39
C GLY A 210 5.18 27.22 -1.76
N PRO A 211 6.29 27.56 -1.09
CA PRO A 211 6.50 28.85 -0.44
C PRO A 211 6.79 30.03 -1.41
N SER A 212 6.29 29.99 -2.65
CA SER A 212 6.50 31.03 -3.67
C SER A 212 5.20 31.66 -4.14
#